data_AF-A0A0P4UZC5-F1
#
_entry.id   AF-A0A0P4UZC5-F1
#
_cell.length_a   1.000
_cell.length_b   1.000
_cell.length_c   1.000
_cell.angle_alpha   90.00
_cell.angle_beta   90.00
_cell.angle_gamma   90.00
#
_symmetry.space_group_name_H-M   'P 1'
#
loop_
_entity.id
_entity.type
_entity.pdbx_description
1 polymer ?
#
loop_
_entity_poly.entity_id
_entity_poly.type
_entity_poly.pdbx_seq_one_letter_code
_entity_poly.pdbx_strand_id
1 'polypeptide(L)' 'MLTIQQIVLEDIASMEALLATFGEAFNEVETYSGNRPSADYLRQLLKNDCVASITFELRVN' A
#
# COMPACT_ATOMS: atom_id res chain seq x y z
N MET A 1 6.63 16.24 -11.76
CA MET A 1 5.18 16.25 -12.06
C MET A 1 4.54 15.17 -11.20
N LEU A 2 3.35 15.43 -10.65
CA LEU A 2 2.67 14.48 -9.78
C LEU A 2 1.89 13.44 -10.60
N THR A 3 2.00 12.15 -10.26
CA THR A 3 1.22 11.09 -10.91
C THR A 3 0.56 10.20 -9.86
N ILE A 4 -0.73 9.92 -10.08
CA ILE A 4 -1.55 9.03 -9.28
C ILE A 4 -1.61 7.68 -10.01
N GLN A 5 -1.22 6.59 -9.34
CA GLN A 5 -1.18 5.25 -9.95
C GLN A 5 -1.88 4.22 -9.07
N GLN A 6 -2.53 3.25 -9.72
CA GLN A 6 -3.16 2.11 -9.04
C GLN A 6 -2.06 1.11 -8.65
N ILE A 7 -2.12 0.59 -7.41
CA ILE A 7 -1.23 -0.50 -7.00
C ILE A 7 -1.67 -1.78 -7.70
N VAL A 8 -0.73 -2.41 -8.40
CA VAL A 8 -0.91 -3.71 -9.07
C VAL A 8 -0.18 -4.82 -8.32
N LEU A 9 -0.54 -6.07 -8.63
CA LEU A 9 0.01 -7.31 -8.06
C LEU A 9 1.54 -7.30 -7.88
N GLU A 10 2.25 -6.77 -8.87
CA GLU A 10 3.70 -6.80 -8.93
C GLU A 10 4.35 -5.77 -7.99
N ASP A 11 3.60 -4.78 -7.53
CA ASP A 11 4.11 -3.61 -6.80
C ASP A 11 3.86 -3.68 -5.29
N ILE A 12 4.43 -4.72 -4.67
CA ILE A 12 4.33 -4.93 -3.22
C ILE A 12 5.05 -3.83 -2.44
N ALA A 13 6.13 -3.28 -2.98
CA ALA A 13 6.86 -2.18 -2.35
C ALA A 13 5.98 -0.93 -2.21
N SER A 14 5.15 -0.61 -3.21
CA SER A 14 4.21 0.50 -3.09
C SER A 14 3.06 0.22 -2.11
N MET A 15 2.57 -1.01 -2.03
CA MET A 15 1.58 -1.38 -1.00
C MET A 15 2.15 -1.23 0.40
N GLU A 16 3.40 -1.62 0.59
CA GLU A 16 4.13 -1.44 1.83
C GLU A 16 4.37 0.05 2.16
N ALA A 17 4.79 0.85 1.20
CA ALA A 17 4.96 2.28 1.40
C ALA A 17 3.64 2.97 1.78
N LEU A 18 2.53 2.57 1.15
CA LEU A 18 1.19 3.09 1.44
C LEU A 18 0.76 2.80 2.89
N LEU A 19 0.99 1.58 3.38
CA LEU A 19 0.68 1.22 4.78
C LEU A 19 1.49 2.07 5.77
N ALA A 20 2.76 2.36 5.47
CA ALA A 20 3.56 3.25 6.31
C ALA A 20 2.99 4.68 6.31
N THR A 21 2.63 5.20 5.14
CA THR A 21 1.97 6.52 5.01
C THR A 21 0.67 6.60 5.81
N PHE A 22 -0.15 5.55 5.85
CA PHE A 22 -1.35 5.53 6.70
C PHE A 22 -1.03 5.55 8.18
N GLY A 23 -0.01 4.80 8.61
CA GLY A 23 0.47 4.82 9.99
C GLY A 23 0.86 6.23 10.44
N GLU A 24 1.59 6.97 9.59
CA GLU A 24 1.98 8.36 9.87
C GLU A 24 0.77 9.31 9.83
N ALA A 25 -0.04 9.25 8.78
CA ALA A 25 -1.16 10.18 8.58
C ALA A 25 -2.27 10.05 9.63
N PHE A 26 -2.51 8.82 10.12
CA PHE A 26 -3.50 8.56 11.16
C PHE A 26 -2.91 8.48 12.56
N ASN A 27 -1.60 8.65 12.71
CA ASN A 27 -0.89 8.54 13.99
C ASN A 27 -1.08 7.16 14.67
N GLU A 28 -1.12 6.10 13.87
CA GLU A 28 -1.33 4.70 14.29
C GLU A 28 -0.25 3.78 13.69
N VAL A 29 1.01 4.18 13.76
CA VAL A 29 2.15 3.47 13.14
C VAL A 29 2.17 1.97 13.49
N GLU A 30 1.96 1.62 14.75
CA GLU A 30 1.96 0.22 15.19
C GLU A 30 0.86 -0.61 14.52
N THR A 31 -0.35 -0.05 14.36
CA THR A 31 -1.47 -0.73 13.70
C THR A 31 -1.14 -1.08 12.24
N TYR A 32 -0.50 -0.16 11.52
CA TYR A 32 -0.26 -0.32 10.07
C TYR A 32 1.11 -0.91 9.71
N SER A 33 2.06 -0.97 10.65
CA SER A 33 3.42 -1.48 10.41
C SER A 33 3.88 -2.58 11.38
N GLY A 34 3.28 -2.69 12.57
CA GLY A 34 3.72 -3.60 13.63
C GLY A 34 3.41 -5.07 13.35
N ASN A 35 2.37 -5.36 12.56
CA ASN A 35 2.04 -6.72 12.12
C ASN A 35 1.70 -6.74 10.62
N ARG A 36 2.66 -6.31 9.80
CA ARG A 36 2.47 -6.23 8.36
C ARG A 36 2.24 -7.63 7.76
N PRO A 37 1.22 -7.82 6.90
CA PRO A 37 1.01 -9.09 6.20
C PRO A 37 2.19 -9.46 5.31
N SER A 38 2.38 -10.76 5.07
CA SER A 38 3.44 -11.22 4.16
C SER A 38 3.22 -10.74 2.73
N ALA A 39 4.30 -10.65 1.96
CA ALA A 39 4.23 -10.30 0.54
C ALA A 39 3.28 -11.20 -0.25
N ASP A 40 3.23 -12.50 0.06
CA ASP A 40 2.33 -13.44 -0.62
C ASP A 40 0.86 -13.18 -0.30
N TYR A 41 0.56 -12.82 0.95
CA TYR A 41 -0.79 -12.38 1.33
C TYR A 41 -1.17 -11.10 0.58
N LEU A 42 -0.27 -10.12 0.49
CA LEU A 42 -0.52 -8.87 -0.23
C LEU A 42 -0.73 -9.10 -1.73
N ARG A 43 0.04 -9.99 -2.36
CA ARG A 43 -0.18 -10.40 -3.76
C ARG A 43 -1.57 -11.01 -3.96
N GLN A 44 -1.97 -11.89 -3.05
CA GLN A 44 -3.28 -12.54 -3.12
C GLN A 44 -4.43 -11.55 -2.89
N LEU A 45 -4.24 -10.58 -2.00
CA LEU A 45 -5.17 -9.48 -1.76
C LEU A 45 -5.37 -8.65 -3.03
N LEU A 46 -4.28 -8.25 -3.70
CA LEU A 46 -4.32 -7.45 -4.93
C LEU A 46 -4.85 -8.21 -6.15
N LYS A 47 -4.81 -9.54 -6.12
CA LYS A 47 -5.40 -10.40 -7.16
C LYS A 47 -6.93 -10.47 -7.08
N ASN A 48 -7.52 -10.15 -5.93
CA ASN A 48 -8.96 -10.22 -5.73
C ASN A 48 -9.61 -8.88 -6.12
N ASP A 49 -10.45 -8.88 -7.16
CA ASP A 49 -11.20 -7.71 -7.65
C ASP A 49 -12.16 -7.07 -6.62
N CYS A 50 -12.29 -7.68 -5.44
CA CYS A 50 -13.16 -7.23 -4.34
C CYS A 50 -12.52 -6.14 -3.47
N VAL A 51 -11.20 -5.97 -3.52
CA VAL A 51 -10.53 -4.91 -2.75
C VAL A 51 -10.72 -3.59 -3.48
N ALA A 52 -11.35 -2.62 -2.80
CA ALA A 52 -11.42 -1.25 -3.29
C ALA A 52 -9.99 -0.79 -3.65
N SER A 53 -9.74 -0.58 -4.94
CA SER A 53 -8.41 -0.21 -5.43
C SER A 53 -7.97 1.09 -4.77
N ILE A 54 -6.85 1.04 -4.03
CA ILE A 54 -6.29 2.21 -3.37
C ILE A 54 -5.23 2.82 -4.29
N THR A 55 -5.42 4.10 -4.60
CA THR A 55 -4.55 4.88 -5.49
C THR A 55 -3.71 5.84 -4.67
N PHE A 56 -2.42 5.94 -4.95
CA PHE A 56 -1.46 6.71 -4.16
C PHE A 56 -0.67 7.69 -5.02
N GLU A 57 -0.16 8.72 -4.35
CA GLU A 57 0.65 9.79 -4.93
C GLU A 57 2.15 9.48 -4.69
N LEU A 58 2.87 9.13 -5.74
CA LEU A 58 4.33 8.95 -5.69
C LEU A 58 5.02 10.29 -5.95
N ARG A 59 5.80 10.76 -4.97
CA ARG A 59 6.79 11.84 -5.20
C ARG A 59 8.10 11.22 -5.65
N VAL A 60 8.36 11.28 -6.96
CA VAL A 60 9.67 10.99 -7.53
C VAL A 60 10.51 12.26 -7.39
N ASN A 61 11.64 12.17 -6.67
CA ASN A 61 12.61 13.25 -6.49
C ASN A 61 13.60 13.26 -7.66
#